data_AF-A0A062U8X3-F1
#
_entry.id   AF-A0A062U8X3-F1
#
_cell.length_a   1.000
_cell.length_b   1.000
_cell.length_c   1.000
_cell.angle_alpha   90.00
_cell.angle_beta   90.00
_cell.angle_gamma   90.00
#
_symmetry.space_group_name_H-M   'P 1'
#
loop_
_entity.id
_entity.type
_entity.pdbx_description
1 polymer ?
#
loop_
_entity_poly.entity_id
_entity_poly.type
_entity_poly.pdbx_seq_one_letter_code
_entity_poly.pdbx_strand_id
1 'polypeptide(L)'
;MKDHDTRKDLEDTVEDALGFNFRSIRTLKDLLIHPNRVFKSYAERDRETYTPSIRLWFGLLGVQVIISTLWGGWGGIMKRQIEASPPELRELYVGLTDGRLEPFYGHYGSAMNVLMPIVISFFSALGVFLLSAFGVKLSWPSRLNITMGILVVGSVIGLMYQPIVLLDFYFQYPWVGLVVVVLAYLVTFYRGAPGVLASTRKLAAVKALGFSLAMMVLIITGSIILQIAAVIYAIMKIGPPVS
;
A
#
# COMPACT_ATOMS: atom_id res chain seq x y z
N MET A 1 -11.40 -1.81 41.99
CA MET A 1 -10.70 -3.02 41.48
C MET A 1 -11.50 -3.82 40.45
N LYS A 2 -12.85 -3.76 40.37
CA LYS A 2 -13.64 -4.49 39.36
C LYS A 2 -13.57 -3.92 37.92
N ASP A 3 -13.21 -2.65 37.75
CA ASP A 3 -13.26 -1.98 36.45
C ASP A 3 -12.08 -2.31 35.51
N HIS A 4 -11.01 -2.88 36.06
CA HIS A 4 -9.79 -3.19 35.30
C HIS A 4 -9.86 -4.54 34.57
N ASP A 5 -10.64 -5.49 35.10
CA ASP A 5 -10.88 -6.81 34.49
C ASP A 5 -11.81 -6.70 33.29
N THR A 6 -12.91 -5.94 33.43
CA THR A 6 -13.92 -5.83 32.36
C THR A 6 -13.38 -5.14 31.12
N ARG A 7 -12.46 -4.18 31.27
CA ARG A 7 -11.74 -3.58 30.14
C ARG A 7 -10.84 -4.61 29.46
N LYS A 8 -10.08 -5.39 30.23
CA LYS A 8 -9.14 -6.36 29.69
C LYS A 8 -9.85 -7.49 28.93
N ASP A 9 -10.97 -7.98 29.46
CA ASP A 9 -11.79 -9.00 28.79
C ASP A 9 -12.44 -8.47 27.50
N LEU A 10 -12.88 -7.21 27.48
CA LEU A 10 -13.37 -6.55 26.26
C LEU A 10 -12.24 -6.31 25.24
N GLU A 11 -11.05 -5.92 25.70
CA GLU A 11 -9.86 -5.78 24.85
C GLU A 11 -9.48 -7.13 24.23
N ASP A 12 -9.43 -8.21 25.02
CA ASP A 12 -9.10 -9.57 24.57
C ASP A 12 -10.18 -10.12 23.60
N THR A 13 -11.46 -9.89 23.89
CA THR A 13 -12.56 -10.33 23.02
C THR A 13 -12.57 -9.57 21.67
N VAL A 14 -12.28 -8.26 21.69
CA VAL A 14 -12.16 -7.46 20.46
C VAL A 14 -10.88 -7.82 19.70
N GLU A 15 -9.80 -8.14 20.41
CA GLU A 15 -8.54 -8.65 19.85
C GLU A 15 -8.73 -9.95 19.09
N ASP A 16 -9.45 -10.90 19.68
CA ASP A 16 -9.73 -12.20 19.10
C ASP A 16 -10.75 -12.10 17.95
N ALA A 17 -11.74 -11.21 18.05
CA ALA A 17 -12.77 -11.07 17.02
C ALA A 17 -12.33 -10.30 15.77
N LEU A 18 -11.50 -9.26 15.93
CA LEU A 18 -11.09 -8.40 14.80
C LEU A 18 -9.66 -8.68 14.31
N GLY A 19 -8.86 -9.43 15.07
CA GLY A 19 -7.42 -9.60 14.81
C GLY A 19 -6.62 -8.30 14.90
N PHE A 20 -7.26 -7.19 15.32
CA PHE A 20 -6.66 -5.87 15.49
C PHE A 20 -6.33 -5.64 16.97
N ASN A 21 -5.09 -5.95 17.33
CA ASN A 21 -4.56 -5.71 18.67
C ASN A 21 -4.43 -4.20 19.00
N PHE A 22 -4.62 -3.80 20.25
CA PHE A 22 -4.38 -2.41 20.70
C PHE A 22 -2.97 -1.93 20.36
N ARG A 23 -2.01 -2.86 20.37
CA ARG A 23 -0.63 -2.68 19.91
C ARG A 23 -0.55 -2.32 18.43
N SER A 24 -1.44 -2.83 17.58
CA SER A 24 -1.50 -2.49 16.16
C SER A 24 -1.90 -1.04 15.96
N ILE A 25 -2.91 -0.57 16.69
CA ILE A 25 -3.34 0.84 16.68
C ILE A 25 -2.23 1.74 17.23
N ARG A 26 -1.59 1.35 18.35
CA ARG A 26 -0.44 2.05 18.93
C ARG A 26 0.71 2.15 17.93
N THR A 27 1.03 1.06 17.24
CA THR A 27 2.10 1.03 16.23
C THR A 27 1.77 1.95 15.07
N LEU A 28 0.52 1.94 14.59
CA LEU A 28 0.07 2.82 13.51
C LEU A 28 0.17 4.30 13.90
N LYS A 29 -0.33 4.66 15.09
CA LYS A 29 -0.25 6.00 15.66
C LYS A 29 1.21 6.45 15.78
N ASP A 30 2.07 5.62 16.36
CA ASP A 30 3.46 5.98 16.57
C ASP A 30 4.26 6.01 15.26
N LEU A 31 3.92 5.19 14.25
CA LEU A 31 4.50 5.32 12.91
C LEU A 31 4.18 6.69 12.27
N LEU A 32 2.99 7.23 12.51
CA LEU A 32 2.58 8.56 11.98
C LEU A 32 3.18 9.72 12.80
N ILE A 33 3.15 9.62 14.13
CA ILE A 33 3.47 10.74 15.03
C ILE A 33 4.93 10.68 15.50
N HIS A 34 5.46 9.50 15.81
CA HIS A 34 6.77 9.28 16.43
C HIS A 34 7.55 8.10 15.80
N PRO A 35 7.78 8.08 14.46
CA PRO A 35 8.30 6.91 13.75
C PRO A 35 9.66 6.43 14.28
N ASN A 36 10.45 7.32 14.88
CA ASN A 36 11.73 6.98 15.47
C ASN A 36 11.63 5.93 16.59
N ARG A 37 10.57 6.00 17.42
CA ARG A 37 10.36 5.03 18.51
C ARG A 37 10.13 3.64 17.95
N VAL A 38 9.31 3.53 16.91
CA VAL A 38 9.00 2.28 16.23
C VAL A 38 10.25 1.73 15.53
N PHE A 39 10.99 2.57 14.81
CA PHE A 39 12.21 2.15 14.11
C PHE A 39 13.28 1.64 15.07
N LYS A 40 13.44 2.31 16.22
CA LYS A 40 14.39 1.92 17.25
C LYS A 40 14.01 0.56 17.84
N SER A 41 12.75 0.36 18.23
CA SER A 41 12.24 -0.93 18.72
C SER A 41 12.44 -2.06 17.71
N TYR A 42 12.15 -1.82 16.42
CA TYR A 42 12.43 -2.81 15.36
C TYR A 42 13.93 -3.10 15.14
N ALA A 43 14.78 -2.09 15.28
CA ALA A 43 16.23 -2.27 15.19
C ALA A 43 16.79 -3.08 16.37
N GLU A 44 16.25 -2.85 17.57
CA GLU A 44 16.53 -3.60 18.81
C GLU A 44 15.88 -4.99 18.82
N ARG A 45 15.03 -5.30 17.83
CA ARG A 45 14.26 -6.54 17.69
C ARG A 45 13.29 -6.79 18.84
N ASP A 46 12.83 -5.72 19.48
CA ASP A 46 11.77 -5.78 20.47
C ASP A 46 10.44 -6.15 19.77
N ARG A 47 9.83 -7.25 20.23
CA ARG A 47 8.59 -7.82 19.69
C ARG A 47 7.38 -7.55 20.58
N GLU A 48 7.59 -6.95 21.75
CA GLU A 48 6.57 -6.75 22.76
C GLU A 48 5.92 -5.38 22.63
N THR A 49 6.71 -4.34 22.37
CA THR A 49 6.18 -2.95 22.36
C THR A 49 5.30 -2.66 21.15
N TYR A 50 5.68 -3.13 19.96
CA TYR A 50 5.00 -2.82 18.70
C TYR A 50 4.66 -4.08 17.90
N THR A 51 3.55 -4.02 17.16
CA THR A 51 3.14 -5.09 16.24
C THR A 51 4.10 -5.13 15.06
N PRO A 52 4.52 -6.32 14.57
CA PRO A 52 5.29 -6.42 13.34
C PRO A 52 4.56 -5.74 12.17
N SER A 53 5.22 -4.80 11.50
CA SER A 53 4.60 -3.97 10.45
C SER A 53 4.07 -4.78 9.27
N ILE A 54 4.63 -5.97 9.00
CA ILE A 54 4.11 -6.86 7.96
C ILE A 54 2.66 -7.29 8.23
N ARG A 55 2.28 -7.51 9.50
CA ARG A 55 0.90 -7.85 9.88
C ARG A 55 -0.03 -6.66 9.64
N LEU A 56 0.41 -5.47 10.04
CA LEU A 56 -0.34 -4.23 9.79
C LEU A 56 -0.54 -4.00 8.29
N TRP A 57 0.50 -4.24 7.50
CA TRP A 57 0.46 -4.04 6.07
C TRP A 57 -0.55 -4.97 5.38
N PHE A 58 -0.55 -6.27 5.70
CA PHE A 58 -1.59 -7.19 5.21
C PHE A 58 -2.99 -6.84 5.71
N GLY A 59 -3.12 -6.39 6.97
CA GLY A 59 -4.40 -5.90 7.50
C GLY A 59 -4.93 -4.72 6.69
N LEU A 60 -4.06 -3.76 6.35
CA LEU A 60 -4.42 -2.61 5.51
C LEU A 60 -4.74 -3.00 4.07
N LEU A 61 -4.04 -3.98 3.50
CA LEU A 61 -4.42 -4.53 2.18
C LEU A 61 -5.83 -5.14 2.21
N GLY A 62 -6.18 -5.87 3.27
CA GLY A 62 -7.53 -6.39 3.46
C GLY A 62 -8.57 -5.27 3.48
N VAL A 63 -8.31 -4.21 4.24
CA VAL A 63 -9.17 -3.00 4.27
C VAL A 63 -9.30 -2.36 2.89
N GLN A 64 -8.20 -2.24 2.14
CA GLN A 64 -8.22 -1.71 0.77
C GLN A 64 -9.09 -2.57 -0.18
N VAL A 65 -9.03 -3.91 -0.06
CA VAL A 65 -9.87 -4.82 -0.86
C VAL A 65 -11.34 -4.68 -0.50
N ILE A 66 -11.68 -4.57 0.79
CA ILE A 66 -13.07 -4.33 1.24
C ILE A 66 -13.58 -3.02 0.65
N ILE A 67 -12.82 -1.93 0.77
CA ILE A 67 -13.21 -0.62 0.25
C ILE A 67 -13.36 -0.66 -1.29
N SER A 68 -12.41 -1.28 -2.00
CA SER A 68 -12.50 -1.48 -3.45
C SER A 68 -13.79 -2.22 -3.83
N THR A 69 -14.15 -3.27 -3.08
CA THR A 69 -15.37 -4.05 -3.32
C THR A 69 -16.63 -3.21 -3.15
N LEU A 70 -16.69 -2.33 -2.14
CA LEU A 70 -17.79 -1.38 -1.95
C LEU A 70 -17.97 -0.41 -3.13
N TRP A 71 -16.94 -0.24 -3.97
CA TRP A 71 -16.98 0.60 -5.17
C TRP A 71 -17.14 -0.17 -6.48
N GLY A 72 -17.58 -1.43 -6.43
CA GLY A 72 -17.72 -2.29 -7.61
C GLY A 72 -16.44 -3.02 -7.98
N GLY A 73 -15.47 -3.07 -7.06
CA GLY A 73 -14.18 -3.72 -7.24
C GLY A 73 -13.30 -3.03 -8.29
N TRP A 74 -12.20 -3.69 -8.63
CA TRP A 74 -11.27 -3.21 -9.66
C TRP A 74 -11.89 -3.12 -11.05
N GLY A 75 -12.91 -3.94 -11.35
CA GLY A 75 -13.67 -3.83 -12.59
C GLY A 75 -14.47 -2.53 -12.69
N GLY A 76 -15.17 -2.16 -11.61
CA GLY A 76 -15.90 -0.88 -11.54
C GLY A 76 -14.98 0.33 -11.62
N ILE A 77 -13.80 0.27 -10.99
CA ILE A 77 -12.78 1.33 -11.10
C ILE A 77 -12.29 1.46 -12.55
N MET A 78 -11.97 0.35 -13.22
CA MET A 78 -11.55 0.35 -14.62
C MET A 78 -12.64 0.90 -15.56
N LYS A 79 -13.90 0.54 -15.33
CA LYS A 79 -15.04 1.07 -16.09
C LYS A 79 -15.09 2.59 -16.01
N ARG A 80 -15.08 3.15 -14.79
CA ARG A 80 -15.08 4.62 -14.59
C ARG A 80 -13.85 5.28 -15.19
N GLN A 81 -12.69 4.64 -15.11
CA GLN A 81 -11.45 5.15 -15.69
C GLN A 81 -11.56 5.26 -17.22
N ILE A 82 -12.07 4.22 -17.91
CA ILE A 82 -12.26 4.24 -19.36
C ILE A 82 -13.36 5.22 -19.77
N GLU A 83 -14.44 5.32 -18.98
CA GLU A 83 -15.51 6.30 -19.19
C GLU A 83 -15.01 7.75 -19.00
N ALA A 84 -14.08 8.00 -18.07
CA ALA A 84 -13.48 9.32 -17.87
C ALA A 84 -12.30 9.63 -18.82
N SER A 85 -11.84 8.63 -19.59
CA SER A 85 -10.67 8.79 -20.47
C SER A 85 -11.03 9.52 -21.77
N PRO A 86 -10.02 10.11 -22.46
CA PRO A 86 -10.20 10.68 -23.80
C PRO A 86 -10.84 9.68 -24.78
N PRO A 87 -11.63 10.15 -25.77
CA PRO A 87 -12.33 9.28 -26.72
C PRO A 87 -11.41 8.27 -27.40
N GLU A 88 -10.17 8.66 -27.74
CA GLU A 88 -9.20 7.82 -28.44
C GLU A 88 -8.82 6.58 -27.61
N LEU A 89 -8.68 6.76 -26.28
CA LEU A 89 -8.37 5.65 -25.39
C LEU A 89 -9.58 4.73 -25.21
N ARG A 90 -10.79 5.30 -25.16
CA ARG A 90 -12.02 4.51 -25.08
C ARG A 90 -12.21 3.66 -26.32
N GLU A 91 -12.01 4.23 -27.51
CA GLU A 91 -12.08 3.52 -28.79
C GLU A 91 -11.03 2.40 -28.88
N LEU A 92 -9.83 2.61 -28.34
CA LEU A 92 -8.83 1.55 -28.23
C LEU A 92 -9.35 0.35 -27.43
N TYR A 93 -9.95 0.56 -26.25
CA TYR A 93 -10.51 -0.54 -25.45
C TYR A 93 -11.72 -1.20 -26.12
N VAL A 94 -12.57 -0.44 -26.81
CA VAL A 94 -13.66 -0.99 -27.62
C VAL A 94 -13.10 -1.89 -28.72
N GLY A 95 -12.08 -1.45 -29.45
CA GLY A 95 -11.42 -2.24 -30.49
C GLY A 95 -10.73 -3.49 -29.94
N LEU A 96 -10.03 -3.39 -28.81
CA LEU A 96 -9.35 -4.52 -28.17
C LEU A 96 -10.30 -5.60 -27.62
N THR A 97 -11.56 -5.26 -27.41
CA THR A 97 -12.56 -6.15 -26.79
C THR A 97 -13.68 -6.53 -27.76
N ASP A 98 -13.61 -6.12 -29.03
CA ASP A 98 -14.71 -6.24 -30.01
C ASP A 98 -16.04 -5.68 -29.46
N GLY A 99 -15.97 -4.57 -28.73
CA GLY A 99 -17.12 -3.94 -28.06
C GLY A 99 -17.61 -4.64 -26.80
N ARG A 100 -16.99 -5.74 -26.35
CA ARG A 100 -17.39 -6.51 -25.16
C ARG A 100 -16.72 -5.98 -23.89
N LEU A 101 -16.98 -4.72 -23.56
CA LEU A 101 -16.40 -4.05 -22.39
C LEU A 101 -16.88 -4.62 -21.04
N GLU A 102 -18.14 -5.06 -20.93
CA GLU A 102 -18.67 -5.52 -19.64
C GLU A 102 -18.00 -6.85 -19.16
N PRO A 103 -17.84 -7.89 -20.02
CA PRO A 103 -17.01 -9.06 -19.67
C PRO A 103 -15.54 -8.70 -19.40
N PHE A 104 -14.98 -7.74 -20.14
CA PHE A 104 -13.62 -7.25 -19.90
C PHE A 104 -13.45 -6.74 -18.47
N TYR A 105 -14.36 -5.89 -17.98
CA TYR A 105 -14.29 -5.36 -16.62
C TYR A 105 -14.35 -6.45 -15.55
N GLY A 106 -15.20 -7.47 -15.75
CA GLY A 106 -15.32 -8.61 -14.84
C GLY A 106 -14.03 -9.45 -14.75
N HIS A 107 -13.42 -9.76 -15.90
CA HIS A 107 -12.16 -10.52 -15.94
C HIS A 107 -10.97 -9.70 -15.45
N TYR A 108 -10.91 -8.41 -15.80
CA TYR A 108 -9.90 -7.48 -15.28
C TYR A 108 -9.98 -7.40 -13.75
N GLY A 109 -11.19 -7.22 -13.22
CA GLY A 109 -11.42 -7.16 -11.77
C GLY A 109 -10.98 -8.42 -11.04
N SER A 110 -11.30 -9.59 -11.60
CA SER A 110 -10.87 -10.90 -11.10
C SER A 110 -9.34 -11.03 -11.07
N ALA A 111 -8.67 -10.65 -12.16
CA ALA A 111 -7.21 -10.69 -12.23
C ALA A 111 -6.56 -9.76 -11.20
N MET A 112 -7.05 -8.52 -11.09
CA MET A 112 -6.54 -7.55 -10.14
C MET A 112 -6.68 -8.01 -8.70
N ASN A 113 -7.82 -8.58 -8.31
CA ASN A 113 -8.05 -9.11 -6.96
C ASN A 113 -7.00 -10.16 -6.55
N VAL A 114 -6.54 -11.00 -7.50
CA VAL A 114 -5.54 -12.04 -7.24
C VAL A 114 -4.12 -11.51 -7.36
N LEU A 115 -3.82 -10.81 -8.46
CA LEU A 115 -2.45 -10.41 -8.80
C LEU A 115 -1.97 -9.23 -7.96
N MET A 116 -2.85 -8.29 -7.59
CA MET A 116 -2.46 -7.08 -6.86
C MET A 116 -1.73 -7.39 -5.55
N PRO A 117 -2.28 -8.19 -4.60
CA PRO A 117 -1.56 -8.47 -3.37
C PRO A 117 -0.22 -9.15 -3.65
N ILE A 118 -0.12 -10.03 -4.65
CA ILE A 118 1.13 -10.75 -4.98
C ILE A 118 2.18 -9.77 -5.52
N VAL A 119 1.85 -9.04 -6.58
CA VAL A 119 2.80 -8.15 -7.28
C VAL A 119 3.19 -6.99 -6.37
N ILE A 120 2.23 -6.34 -5.72
CA ILE A 120 2.52 -5.22 -4.83
C ILE A 120 3.32 -5.69 -3.60
N SER A 121 3.05 -6.86 -3.02
CA SER A 121 3.88 -7.44 -1.94
C SER A 121 5.31 -7.68 -2.40
N PHE A 122 5.47 -8.28 -3.57
CA PHE A 122 6.79 -8.59 -4.11
C PHE A 122 7.63 -7.33 -4.30
N PHE A 123 7.12 -6.33 -5.03
CA PHE A 123 7.83 -5.07 -5.26
C PHE A 123 8.04 -4.27 -3.97
N SER A 124 7.08 -4.31 -3.04
CA SER A 124 7.22 -3.69 -1.72
C SER A 124 8.33 -4.33 -0.88
N ALA A 125 8.44 -5.66 -0.92
CA ALA A 125 9.48 -6.42 -0.21
C ALA A 125 10.89 -6.13 -0.75
N LEU A 126 11.02 -5.73 -2.03
CA LEU A 126 12.31 -5.30 -2.58
C LEU A 126 12.87 -4.05 -1.89
N GLY A 127 12.03 -3.26 -1.21
CA GLY A 127 12.46 -2.13 -0.38
C GLY A 127 13.44 -2.50 0.73
N VAL A 128 13.43 -3.76 1.17
CA VAL A 128 14.37 -4.27 2.18
C VAL A 128 15.81 -4.26 1.67
N PHE A 129 16.02 -4.49 0.36
CA PHE A 129 17.34 -4.41 -0.26
C PHE A 129 17.82 -2.95 -0.37
N LEU A 130 16.90 -1.99 -0.56
CA LEU A 130 17.24 -0.56 -0.53
C LEU A 130 17.80 -0.14 0.84
N LEU A 131 17.19 -0.59 1.94
CA LEU A 131 17.74 -0.37 3.28
C LEU A 131 19.10 -1.04 3.48
N SER A 132 19.32 -2.19 2.83
CA SER A 132 20.59 -2.91 2.92
C SER A 132 21.73 -2.12 2.25
N ALA A 133 21.44 -1.40 1.16
CA ALA A 133 22.40 -0.54 0.46
C ALA A 133 22.90 0.64 1.30
N PHE A 134 22.20 1.02 2.38
CA PHE A 134 22.61 2.11 3.26
C PHE A 134 23.73 1.76 4.25
N GLY A 135 24.28 0.54 4.19
CA GLY A 135 25.44 0.11 4.97
C GLY A 135 25.17 -0.12 6.46
N VAL A 136 23.90 -0.09 6.88
CA VAL A 136 23.52 -0.24 8.29
C VAL A 136 23.41 -1.74 8.64
N LYS A 137 24.09 -2.14 9.72
CA LYS A 137 24.07 -3.51 10.27
C LYS A 137 22.75 -3.80 10.98
N LEU A 138 21.66 -3.88 10.22
CA LEU A 138 20.36 -4.36 10.67
C LEU A 138 20.15 -5.81 10.29
N SER A 139 19.42 -6.53 11.15
CA SER A 139 18.93 -7.87 10.83
C SER A 139 17.92 -7.83 9.69
N TRP A 140 17.80 -8.92 8.93
CA TRP A 140 16.78 -9.03 7.88
C TRP A 140 15.36 -8.74 8.40
N PRO A 141 14.89 -9.33 9.53
CA PRO A 141 13.59 -9.00 10.11
C PRO A 141 13.43 -7.52 10.48
N SER A 142 14.49 -6.86 10.98
CA SER A 142 14.45 -5.43 11.31
C SER A 142 14.27 -4.57 10.06
N ARG A 143 15.02 -4.87 8.99
CA ARG A 143 14.90 -4.16 7.70
C ARG A 143 13.52 -4.34 7.10
N LEU A 144 12.98 -5.57 7.14
CA LEU A 144 11.63 -5.87 6.68
C LEU A 144 10.58 -5.08 7.45
N ASN A 145 10.62 -5.09 8.79
CA ASN A 145 9.63 -4.36 9.59
C ASN A 145 9.73 -2.84 9.39
N ILE A 146 10.93 -2.27 9.28
CA ILE A 146 11.08 -0.83 9.02
C ILE A 146 10.55 -0.47 7.63
N THR A 147 10.91 -1.24 6.59
CA THR A 147 10.40 -1.04 5.22
C THR A 147 8.88 -1.11 5.19
N MET A 148 8.31 -2.16 5.77
CA MET A 148 6.86 -2.34 5.83
C MET A 148 6.19 -1.26 6.69
N GLY A 149 6.83 -0.77 7.76
CA GLY A 149 6.30 0.31 8.58
C GLY A 149 6.18 1.63 7.82
N ILE A 150 7.14 1.93 6.93
CA ILE A 150 7.07 3.08 6.03
C ILE A 150 5.92 2.91 5.04
N LEU A 151 5.79 1.71 4.45
CA LEU A 151 4.70 1.37 3.53
C LEU A 151 3.33 1.47 4.19
N VAL A 152 3.19 0.99 5.43
CA VAL A 152 1.98 1.09 6.26
C VAL A 152 1.54 2.55 6.38
N VAL A 153 2.46 3.48 6.63
CA VAL A 153 2.12 4.91 6.67
C VAL A 153 1.58 5.39 5.33
N GLY A 154 2.25 5.09 4.22
CA GLY A 154 1.74 5.46 2.89
C GLY A 154 0.40 4.82 2.57
N SER A 155 0.16 3.58 3.00
CA SER A 155 -1.13 2.90 2.81
C SER A 155 -2.25 3.56 3.62
N VAL A 156 -1.99 3.98 4.87
CA VAL A 156 -2.97 4.73 5.67
C VAL A 156 -3.29 6.08 5.03
N ILE A 157 -2.24 6.83 4.66
CA ILE A 157 -2.44 8.13 3.99
C ILE A 157 -3.17 7.95 2.67
N GLY A 158 -2.82 6.94 1.88
CA GLY A 158 -3.51 6.59 0.64
C GLY A 158 -4.98 6.24 0.86
N LEU A 159 -5.29 5.46 1.90
CA LEU A 159 -6.67 5.14 2.29
C LEU A 159 -7.47 6.38 2.68
N MET A 160 -6.89 7.25 3.53
CA MET A 160 -7.51 8.52 3.92
C MET A 160 -7.72 9.45 2.72
N TYR A 161 -6.92 9.29 1.68
CA TYR A 161 -7.00 10.07 0.46
C TYR A 161 -8.07 9.53 -0.52
N GLN A 162 -8.52 8.27 -0.39
CA GLN A 162 -9.47 7.69 -1.35
C GLN A 162 -10.81 8.43 -1.48
N PRO A 163 -11.44 8.98 -0.43
CA PRO A 163 -12.67 9.76 -0.60
C PRO A 163 -12.47 11.01 -1.48
N ILE A 164 -11.27 11.59 -1.49
CA ILE A 164 -10.92 12.76 -2.31
C ILE A 164 -10.87 12.39 -3.80
N VAL A 165 -10.54 11.13 -4.13
CA VAL A 165 -10.52 10.60 -5.49
C VAL A 165 -11.91 10.65 -6.15
N LEU A 166 -12.97 10.72 -5.36
CA LEU A 166 -14.35 10.82 -5.86
C LEU A 166 -14.71 12.24 -6.35
N LEU A 167 -13.86 13.23 -6.11
CA LEU A 167 -14.09 14.60 -6.57
C LEU A 167 -13.59 14.77 -8.01
N ASP A 168 -14.37 15.45 -8.85
CA ASP A 168 -14.05 15.66 -10.28
C ASP A 168 -12.67 16.27 -10.53
N PHE A 169 -12.23 17.15 -9.62
CA PHE A 169 -10.88 17.75 -9.64
C PHE A 169 -9.76 16.69 -9.70
N TYR A 170 -9.95 15.55 -9.03
CA TYR A 170 -8.89 14.55 -8.94
C TYR A 170 -8.65 13.82 -10.26
N PHE A 171 -9.69 13.64 -11.09
CA PHE A 171 -9.53 13.03 -12.41
C PHE A 171 -8.61 13.87 -13.32
N GLN A 172 -8.46 15.17 -13.06
CA GLN A 172 -7.54 16.05 -13.78
C GLN A 172 -6.08 15.91 -13.29
N TYR A 173 -5.86 15.49 -12.04
CA TYR A 173 -4.53 15.45 -11.42
C TYR A 173 -4.27 14.12 -10.66
N PRO A 174 -4.30 12.96 -11.34
CA PRO A 174 -4.12 11.65 -10.70
C PRO A 174 -2.74 11.48 -10.04
N TRP A 175 -1.76 12.31 -10.39
CA TRP A 175 -0.43 12.33 -9.80
C TRP A 175 -0.39 12.93 -8.38
N VAL A 176 -1.43 13.65 -7.94
CA VAL A 176 -1.45 14.26 -6.60
C VAL A 176 -1.41 13.20 -5.51
N GLY A 177 -2.17 12.10 -5.66
CA GLY A 177 -2.13 10.99 -4.70
C GLY A 177 -0.75 10.36 -4.60
N LEU A 178 -0.05 10.24 -5.74
CA LEU A 178 1.32 9.74 -5.80
C LEU A 178 2.27 10.63 -4.98
N VAL A 179 2.20 11.94 -5.20
CA VAL A 179 3.03 12.93 -4.49
C VAL A 179 2.78 12.86 -2.98
N VAL A 180 1.51 12.80 -2.56
CA VAL A 180 1.13 12.67 -1.15
C VAL A 180 1.75 11.42 -0.51
N VAL A 181 1.72 10.28 -1.19
CA VAL A 181 2.33 9.04 -0.70
C VAL A 181 3.87 9.12 -0.66
N VAL A 182 4.53 9.73 -1.67
CA VAL A 182 5.98 9.98 -1.64
C VAL A 182 6.36 10.82 -0.42
N LEU A 183 5.61 11.90 -0.19
CA LEU A 183 5.84 12.78 0.94
C LEU A 183 5.64 12.05 2.27
N ALA A 184 4.63 11.17 2.37
CA ALA A 184 4.44 10.32 3.54
C ALA A 184 5.65 9.41 3.79
N TYR A 185 6.18 8.75 2.76
CA TYR A 185 7.39 7.93 2.89
C TYR A 185 8.60 8.77 3.32
N LEU A 186 8.79 9.92 2.69
CA LEU A 186 9.92 10.80 2.94
C LEU A 186 9.90 11.34 4.37
N VAL A 187 8.76 11.83 4.83
CA VAL A 187 8.59 12.36 6.19
C VAL A 187 8.75 11.25 7.23
N THR A 188 8.14 10.09 7.03
CA THR A 188 8.25 8.96 7.96
C THR A 188 9.69 8.46 8.06
N PHE A 189 10.38 8.30 6.93
CA PHE A 189 11.79 7.90 6.92
C PHE A 189 12.66 8.97 7.58
N TYR A 190 12.53 10.24 7.16
CA TYR A 190 13.34 11.35 7.68
C TYR A 190 13.22 11.48 9.21
N ARG A 191 11.99 11.35 9.74
CA ARG A 191 11.73 11.43 11.18
C ARG A 191 12.12 10.15 11.91
N GLY A 192 12.04 8.98 11.27
CA GLY A 192 12.34 7.69 11.87
C GLY A 192 13.83 7.33 11.89
N ALA A 193 14.59 7.73 10.86
CA ALA A 193 15.96 7.29 10.60
C ALA A 193 17.05 7.76 11.59
N PRO A 194 17.01 8.96 12.20
CA PRO A 194 18.10 9.41 13.07
C PRO A 194 18.36 8.46 14.24
N GLY A 195 19.62 8.07 14.45
CA GLY A 195 20.03 7.13 15.50
C GLY A 195 19.76 5.65 15.19
N VAL A 196 19.10 5.34 14.07
CA VAL A 196 18.81 3.96 13.63
C VAL A 196 19.44 3.68 12.26
N LEU A 197 19.05 4.45 11.24
CA LEU A 197 19.48 4.31 9.85
C LEU A 197 20.50 5.37 9.41
N ALA A 198 20.60 6.46 10.16
CA ALA A 198 21.49 7.58 9.88
C ALA A 198 22.07 8.17 11.18
N SER A 199 23.36 8.51 11.15
CA SER A 199 24.06 9.13 12.28
C SER A 199 23.69 10.60 12.48
N THR A 200 23.27 11.30 11.41
CA THR A 200 22.91 12.72 11.44
C THR A 200 21.60 12.99 10.71
N ARG A 201 20.94 14.11 11.03
CA ARG A 201 19.72 14.55 10.34
C ARG A 201 19.93 14.84 8.85
N LYS A 202 21.12 15.35 8.47
CA LYS A 202 21.46 15.59 7.06
C LYS A 202 21.53 14.28 6.29
N LEU A 203 22.22 13.27 6.84
CA LEU A 203 22.27 11.95 6.24
C LEU A 203 20.89 11.28 6.20
N ALA A 204 20.06 11.49 7.23
CA ALA A 204 18.69 11.01 7.25
C ALA A 204 17.86 11.59 6.09
N ALA A 205 18.01 12.89 5.79
CA ALA A 205 17.30 13.53 4.68
C ALA A 205 17.71 12.95 3.31
N VAL A 206 19.02 12.78 3.08
CA VAL A 206 19.53 12.20 1.82
C VAL A 206 19.04 10.76 1.65
N LYS A 207 19.14 9.94 2.71
CA LYS A 207 18.66 8.55 2.69
C LYS A 207 17.14 8.47 2.54
N ALA A 208 16.38 9.38 3.17
CA ALA A 208 14.94 9.44 3.03
C ALA A 208 14.54 9.72 1.57
N LEU A 209 15.15 10.74 0.95
CA LEU A 209 14.89 11.07 -0.44
C LEU A 209 15.23 9.91 -1.38
N GLY A 210 16.43 9.33 -1.23
CA GLY A 210 16.85 8.19 -2.04
C GLY A 210 15.95 6.97 -1.87
N PHE A 211 15.57 6.65 -0.63
CA PHE A 211 14.66 5.53 -0.33
C PHE A 211 13.27 5.77 -0.93
N SER A 212 12.68 6.95 -0.71
CA SER A 212 11.34 7.27 -1.19
C SER A 212 11.25 7.27 -2.72
N LEU A 213 12.24 7.83 -3.41
CA LEU A 213 12.30 7.81 -4.87
C LEU A 213 12.47 6.39 -5.41
N ALA A 214 13.39 5.60 -4.84
CA ALA A 214 13.61 4.22 -5.26
C ALA A 214 12.37 3.34 -5.00
N MET A 215 11.71 3.51 -3.84
CA MET A 215 10.43 2.84 -3.56
C MET A 215 9.35 3.24 -4.57
N MET A 216 9.32 4.51 -4.98
CA MET A 216 8.35 4.96 -5.96
C MET A 216 8.57 4.31 -7.32
N VAL A 217 9.83 4.19 -7.76
CA VAL A 217 10.17 3.45 -8.98
C VAL A 217 9.71 1.99 -8.88
N LEU A 218 9.94 1.32 -7.75
CA LEU A 218 9.50 -0.07 -7.54
C LEU A 218 7.96 -0.19 -7.58
N ILE A 219 7.24 0.70 -6.92
CA ILE A 219 5.78 0.69 -6.87
C ILE A 219 5.18 0.97 -8.26
N ILE A 220 5.70 1.96 -8.98
CA ILE A 220 5.26 2.27 -10.36
C ILE A 220 5.53 1.09 -11.27
N THR A 221 6.73 0.51 -11.21
CA THR A 221 7.10 -0.66 -12.02
C THR A 221 6.17 -1.84 -11.75
N GLY A 222 5.95 -2.18 -10.48
CA GLY A 222 5.01 -3.23 -10.08
C GLY A 222 3.59 -2.96 -10.52
N SER A 223 3.14 -1.71 -10.44
CA SER A 223 1.80 -1.29 -10.88
C SER A 223 1.62 -1.39 -12.39
N ILE A 224 2.63 -1.03 -13.18
CA ILE A 224 2.61 -1.18 -14.64
C ILE A 224 2.55 -2.65 -15.03
N ILE A 225 3.40 -3.50 -14.43
CA ILE A 225 3.41 -4.94 -14.69
C ILE A 225 2.07 -5.57 -14.34
N LEU A 226 1.51 -5.21 -13.18
CA LEU A 226 0.20 -5.66 -12.73
C LEU A 226 -0.91 -5.29 -13.73
N GLN A 227 -0.96 -4.02 -14.14
CA GLN A 227 -1.98 -3.54 -15.08
C GLN A 227 -1.89 -4.25 -16.43
N ILE A 228 -0.68 -4.40 -16.98
CA ILE A 228 -0.45 -5.12 -18.24
C ILE A 228 -0.92 -6.57 -18.11
N ALA A 229 -0.51 -7.27 -17.05
CA ALA A 229 -0.89 -8.66 -16.83
C ALA A 229 -2.42 -8.83 -16.68
N ALA A 230 -3.08 -7.93 -15.96
CA ALA A 230 -4.53 -7.96 -15.78
C ALA A 230 -5.30 -7.67 -17.09
N VAL A 231 -4.82 -6.72 -17.90
CA VAL A 231 -5.40 -6.43 -19.23
C VAL A 231 -5.23 -7.62 -20.17
N ILE A 232 -4.03 -8.19 -20.26
CA ILE A 232 -3.77 -9.38 -21.10
C ILE A 232 -4.68 -10.53 -20.69
N TYR A 233 -4.76 -10.82 -19.39
CA TYR A 233 -5.64 -11.87 -18.87
C TYR A 233 -7.11 -11.62 -19.25
N ALA A 234 -7.58 -10.39 -19.08
CA ALA A 234 -8.96 -10.03 -19.38
C ALA A 234 -9.28 -10.24 -20.86
N ILE A 235 -8.42 -9.75 -21.76
CA ILE A 235 -8.59 -9.92 -23.22
C ILE A 235 -8.60 -11.41 -23.60
N MET A 236 -7.65 -12.19 -23.08
CA MET A 236 -7.60 -13.64 -23.36
C MET A 236 -8.84 -14.40 -22.89
N LYS A 237 -9.50 -13.93 -21.81
CA LYS A 237 -10.67 -14.59 -21.24
C LYS A 237 -12.00 -14.25 -21.89
N ILE A 238 -12.10 -13.08 -22.54
CA ILE A 238 -13.29 -12.72 -23.33
C ILE A 238 -13.47 -13.72 -24.51
N GLY A 239 -12.37 -14.29 -25.01
CA GLY A 239 -12.39 -15.26 -26.11
C GLY A 239 -12.76 -14.63 -27.46
N PRO A 240 -12.73 -15.37 -28.57
CA PRO A 240 -13.14 -14.86 -29.87
C PRO A 240 -14.62 -14.45 -29.87
N PRO A 241 -15.05 -13.52 -30.75
CA PRO A 241 -16.46 -13.20 -30.91
C PRO A 241 -17.23 -14.48 -31.29
N VAL A 242 -18.39 -14.69 -30.66
CA VAL A 242 -19.29 -15.77 -31.03
C VAL A 242 -19.90 -15.37 -32.38
N SER A 243 -19.40 -15.97 -33.46
CA SER A 243 -19.87 -15.79 -34.83
C SER A 243 -21.28 -16.33 -35.02
#